data_AF-A0A0G0ERC0-F1
#
_entry.id   AF-A0A0G0ERC0-F1
#
_cell.length_a   1.000
_cell.length_b   1.000
_cell.length_c   1.000
_cell.angle_alpha   90.00
_cell.angle_beta   90.00
_cell.angle_gamma   90.00
#
_symmetry.space_group_name_H-M   'P 1'
#
loop_
_entity.id
_entity.type
_entity.pdbx_description
1 polymer ?
#
loop_
_entity_poly.entity_id
_entity_poly.type
_entity_poly.pdbx_seq_one_letter_code
_entity_poly.pdbx_strand_id
1 'polypeptide(L)'
;MKILTHEEIDIAIQKMARQIEICHGNCINIYPVPRGGIPIAYHLLRYLPNSSIVDSRDEADIIIDDLVDSGKTRQKFDSLPFYTAFDKQKNPELGWLVFPWEGSGESSIEDACVRLLEYCGENPEREGLKETPARMARAWQFWTSGYNQNPKDIFKTFEDGGENYDEMIVISPIPFYSHCEHHMAAIFGDVYIAYIPNGRIAGLSKFARLVDVFARRLQVQERLTTQIADTIEQELNPRGIGVFIKARHFCMESRGVQKSGVYTKTSALRGIFLTKAEVRAEFFGMIDK
;
A
#
# COMPACT_ATOMS: atom_id res chain seq x y z
N MET A 1 -6.44 -4.17 14.87
CA MET A 1 -7.69 -3.41 14.72
C MET A 1 -8.53 -3.68 15.96
N LYS A 2 -8.95 -2.65 16.68
CA LYS A 2 -9.82 -2.71 17.85
C LYS A 2 -11.06 -1.89 17.58
N ILE A 3 -12.23 -2.54 17.64
CA ILE A 3 -13.52 -1.86 17.58
C ILE A 3 -13.82 -1.34 18.98
N LEU A 4 -13.94 -0.03 19.11
CA LEU A 4 -14.25 0.62 20.39
C LEU A 4 -15.71 0.39 20.74
N THR A 5 -15.97 0.08 22.00
CA THR A 5 -17.35 0.06 22.51
C THR A 5 -17.80 1.49 22.86
N HIS A 6 -19.11 1.72 22.91
CA HIS A 6 -19.65 3.00 23.41
C HIS A 6 -19.18 3.31 24.84
N GLU A 7 -18.97 2.29 25.68
CA GLU A 7 -18.48 2.45 27.05
C GLU A 7 -17.02 2.93 27.09
N GLU A 8 -16.15 2.36 26.25
CA GLU A 8 -14.75 2.79 26.17
C GLU A 8 -14.61 4.26 25.75
N ILE A 9 -15.48 4.69 24.83
CA ILE A 9 -15.56 6.08 24.37
C ILE A 9 -16.09 6.98 25.48
N ASP A 10 -17.16 6.58 26.16
CA ASP A 10 -17.73 7.33 27.28
C ASP A 10 -16.67 7.60 28.37
N ILE A 11 -15.89 6.59 28.74
CA ILE A 11 -14.78 6.72 29.70
C ILE A 11 -13.70 7.70 29.20
N ALA A 12 -13.35 7.64 27.92
CA ALA A 12 -12.36 8.56 27.33
C ALA A 12 -12.87 10.01 27.35
N ILE A 13 -14.13 10.22 26.97
CA ILE A 13 -14.77 11.54 26.94
C ILE A 13 -14.94 12.10 28.35
N GLN A 14 -15.29 11.28 29.35
CA GLN A 14 -15.33 11.71 30.76
C GLN A 14 -13.99 12.26 31.24
N LYS A 15 -12.88 11.57 30.92
CA LYS A 15 -11.53 12.02 31.28
C LYS A 15 -11.19 13.33 30.59
N MET A 16 -11.51 13.44 29.31
CA MET A 16 -11.29 14.65 28.52
C MET A 16 -12.13 15.83 29.05
N ALA A 17 -13.40 15.60 29.38
CA ALA A 17 -14.30 16.62 29.96
C ALA A 17 -13.72 17.22 31.24
N ARG A 18 -13.24 16.35 32.14
CA ARG A 18 -12.61 16.80 33.40
C ARG A 18 -11.36 17.64 33.14
N GLN A 19 -10.54 17.28 32.15
CA GLN A 19 -9.37 18.08 31.78
C GLN A 19 -9.76 19.44 31.23
N ILE A 20 -10.76 19.49 30.35
CA ILE A 20 -11.29 20.72 29.77
C ILE A 20 -11.86 21.62 30.86
N GLU A 21 -12.68 21.08 31.77
CA GLU A 21 -13.30 21.83 32.86
C GLU A 21 -12.25 22.48 33.78
N ILE A 22 -11.15 21.76 34.08
CA ILE A 22 -10.04 22.30 34.89
C ILE A 22 -9.32 23.44 34.16
N CYS A 23 -9.13 23.33 32.84
CA CYS A 23 -8.35 24.30 32.07
C CYS A 23 -9.14 25.52 31.61
N HIS A 24 -10.43 25.35 31.31
CA HIS A 24 -11.24 26.34 30.62
C HIS A 24 -12.60 26.62 31.30
N GLY A 25 -12.96 25.85 32.32
CA GLY A 25 -14.28 25.92 32.95
C GLY A 25 -15.35 25.15 32.17
N ASN A 26 -16.61 25.39 32.54
CA ASN A 26 -17.77 24.60 32.09
C ASN A 26 -18.71 25.39 31.15
N CYS A 27 -18.23 26.49 30.58
CA CYS A 27 -18.98 27.30 29.60
C CYS A 27 -18.00 27.78 28.54
N ILE A 28 -17.89 27.01 27.47
CA ILE A 28 -16.95 27.24 26.37
C ILE A 28 -17.60 26.95 25.02
N ASN A 29 -17.07 27.58 23.99
CA ASN A 29 -17.40 27.33 22.60
C ASN A 29 -16.46 26.27 22.02
N ILE A 30 -17.05 25.20 21.50
CA ILE A 30 -16.35 24.01 21.03
C ILE A 30 -16.48 23.96 19.52
N TYR A 31 -15.35 23.94 18.81
CA TYR A 31 -15.35 23.60 17.38
C TYR A 31 -14.97 22.13 17.19
N PRO A 32 -15.90 21.26 16.76
CA PRO A 32 -15.59 19.89 16.40
C PRO A 32 -14.92 19.83 15.03
N VAL A 33 -13.81 19.09 14.95
CA VAL A 33 -13.25 18.70 13.66
C VAL A 33 -14.29 17.89 12.87
N PRO A 34 -14.56 18.23 11.59
CA PRO A 34 -15.60 17.55 10.81
C PRO A 34 -15.42 16.02 10.75
N ARG A 35 -16.54 15.31 10.80
CA ARG A 35 -16.64 13.84 10.92
C ARG A 35 -16.36 13.36 12.35
N GLY A 36 -15.11 13.07 12.69
CA GLY A 36 -14.72 12.40 13.94
C GLY A 36 -15.02 13.21 15.20
N GLY A 37 -14.67 14.49 15.20
CA GLY A 37 -14.90 15.40 16.32
C GLY A 37 -16.37 15.71 16.62
N ILE A 38 -17.28 15.56 15.64
CA ILE A 38 -18.70 15.91 15.83
C ILE A 38 -19.39 14.99 16.85
N PRO A 39 -19.40 13.65 16.70
CA PRO A 39 -19.93 12.74 17.71
C PRO A 39 -19.33 12.96 19.10
N ILE A 40 -18.02 13.24 19.16
CA ILE A 40 -17.31 13.48 20.42
C ILE A 40 -17.78 14.76 21.10
N ALA A 41 -17.91 15.86 20.35
CA ALA A 41 -18.38 17.13 20.89
C ALA A 41 -19.82 17.03 21.41
N TYR A 42 -20.72 16.38 20.67
CA TYR A 42 -22.09 16.14 21.12
C TYR A 42 -22.15 15.29 22.40
N HIS A 43 -21.33 14.25 22.49
CA HIS A 43 -21.23 13.43 23.70
C HIS A 43 -20.65 14.25 24.86
N LEU A 44 -19.64 15.08 24.60
CA LEU A 44 -19.01 15.92 25.61
C LEU A 44 -19.98 16.88 26.29
N LEU A 45 -20.98 17.42 25.57
CA LEU A 45 -22.01 18.29 26.16
C LEU A 45 -22.79 17.63 27.31
N ARG A 46 -22.80 16.29 27.42
CA ARG A 46 -23.38 15.59 28.58
C ARG A 46 -22.60 15.84 29.88
N TYR A 47 -21.32 16.16 29.77
CA TYR A 47 -20.43 16.45 30.90
C TYR A 47 -20.14 17.94 31.03
N LEU A 48 -20.24 18.69 29.93
CA LEU A 48 -20.08 20.14 29.90
C LEU A 48 -21.37 20.83 29.41
N PRO A 49 -22.46 20.82 30.22
CA PRO A 49 -23.79 21.19 29.75
C PRO A 49 -24.00 22.68 29.45
N ASN A 50 -23.13 23.58 29.93
CA ASN A 50 -23.23 25.01 29.59
C ASN A 50 -22.29 25.42 28.45
N SER A 51 -21.60 24.46 27.85
CA SER A 51 -20.79 24.69 26.64
C SER A 51 -21.66 24.63 25.39
N SER A 52 -21.17 25.23 24.30
CA SER A 52 -21.86 25.25 23.02
C SER A 52 -20.97 24.70 21.90
N ILE A 53 -21.59 24.16 20.85
CA ILE A 53 -20.89 23.78 19.62
C ILE A 53 -21.03 24.95 18.64
N VAL A 54 -19.91 25.39 18.08
CA VAL A 54 -19.86 26.49 17.10
C VAL A 54 -19.47 25.97 15.71
N ASP A 55 -20.02 26.59 14.67
CA ASP A 55 -19.77 26.23 13.26
C ASP A 55 -18.53 26.94 12.70
N SER A 56 -18.08 28.02 13.34
CA SER A 56 -16.90 28.79 12.97
C SER A 56 -15.76 28.57 13.96
N ARG A 57 -14.53 28.47 13.42
CA ARG A 57 -13.31 28.36 14.24
C ARG A 57 -13.01 29.64 15.00
N ASP A 58 -13.38 30.78 14.44
CA ASP A 58 -13.10 32.09 15.02
C ASP A 58 -13.94 32.35 16.29
N GLU A 59 -14.98 31.54 16.50
CA GLU A 59 -15.87 31.62 17.66
C GLU A 59 -15.49 30.62 18.76
N ALA A 60 -14.47 29.78 18.53
CA ALA A 60 -14.15 28.64 19.36
C ALA A 60 -13.09 28.95 20.43
N ASP A 61 -13.33 28.45 21.64
CA ASP A 61 -12.34 28.44 22.71
C ASP A 61 -11.41 27.23 22.61
N ILE A 62 -11.94 26.08 22.15
CA ILE A 62 -11.20 24.83 21.98
C ILE A 62 -11.60 24.08 20.71
N ILE A 63 -10.69 23.21 20.27
CA ILE A 63 -10.90 22.26 19.18
C ILE A 63 -11.01 20.84 19.72
N ILE A 64 -11.96 20.08 19.18
CA ILE A 64 -12.18 18.68 19.56
C ILE A 64 -12.14 17.75 18.37
N ASP A 65 -11.45 16.62 18.51
CA ASP A 65 -11.45 15.51 17.55
C ASP A 65 -11.61 14.17 18.28
N ASP A 66 -11.85 13.10 17.52
CA ASP A 66 -11.93 11.74 18.07
C ASP A 66 -10.56 11.15 18.39
N LEU A 67 -9.59 11.37 17.52
CA LEU A 67 -8.28 10.73 17.58
C LEU A 67 -7.16 11.63 17.04
N VAL A 68 -6.02 11.63 17.73
CA VAL A 68 -4.74 11.99 17.11
C VAL A 68 -3.99 10.74 16.64
N ASP A 69 -3.82 10.63 15.32
CA ASP A 69 -3.02 9.59 14.69
C ASP A 69 -1.58 10.10 14.39
N SER A 70 -1.36 10.70 13.22
CA SER A 70 -0.06 11.30 12.86
C SER A 70 0.16 12.73 13.39
N GLY A 71 -0.86 13.38 13.94
CA GLY A 71 -0.81 14.79 14.38
C GLY A 71 -1.03 15.83 13.27
N LYS A 72 -1.13 15.44 12.00
CA LYS A 72 -1.35 16.37 10.87
C LYS A 72 -2.62 17.20 11.00
N THR A 73 -3.70 16.64 11.55
CA THR A 73 -4.94 17.39 11.77
C THR A 73 -4.73 18.47 12.83
N ARG A 74 -4.17 18.11 13.99
CA ARG A 74 -3.84 19.04 15.09
C ARG A 74 -3.03 20.25 14.62
N GLN A 75 -2.04 20.05 13.74
CA GLN A 75 -1.21 21.13 13.19
C GLN A 75 -1.98 22.22 12.43
N LYS A 76 -3.20 21.91 11.94
CA LYS A 76 -4.05 22.90 11.25
C LYS A 76 -4.78 23.85 12.21
N PHE A 77 -4.63 23.63 13.52
CA PHE A 77 -5.36 24.29 14.60
C PHE A 77 -4.43 24.73 15.74
N ASP A 78 -3.17 25.01 15.43
CA ASP A 78 -2.10 25.34 16.39
C ASP A 78 -2.37 26.57 17.29
N SER A 79 -3.27 27.45 16.86
CA SER A 79 -3.68 28.66 17.57
C SER A 79 -4.67 28.42 18.70
N LEU A 80 -5.28 27.24 18.80
CA LEU A 80 -6.29 26.92 19.81
C LEU A 80 -5.95 25.61 20.57
N PRO A 81 -6.35 25.49 21.84
CA PRO A 81 -6.24 24.23 22.58
C PRO A 81 -6.94 23.09 21.85
N PHE A 82 -6.26 21.95 21.69
CA PHE A 82 -6.73 20.80 20.92
C PHE A 82 -6.86 19.56 21.80
N TYR A 83 -8.08 19.06 21.95
CA TYR A 83 -8.42 17.90 22.78
C TYR A 83 -8.91 16.73 21.92
N THR A 84 -8.58 15.51 22.36
CA THR A 84 -9.01 14.27 21.70
C THR A 84 -9.37 13.19 22.70
N ALA A 85 -10.34 12.36 22.35
CA ALA A 85 -10.68 11.18 23.15
C ALA A 85 -9.54 10.15 23.15
N PHE A 86 -8.84 9.99 22.03
CA PHE A 86 -7.70 9.08 21.88
C PHE A 86 -6.48 9.80 21.28
N ASP A 87 -5.27 9.49 21.75
CA ASP A 87 -4.03 10.08 21.23
C ASP A 87 -2.97 8.98 21.08
N LYS A 88 -2.70 8.56 19.84
CA LYS A 88 -1.70 7.52 19.52
C LYS A 88 -0.26 8.01 19.58
N GLN A 89 -0.02 9.32 19.51
CA GLN A 89 1.33 9.85 19.73
C GLN A 89 1.74 9.67 21.19
N LYS A 90 0.76 9.77 22.10
CA LYS A 90 0.97 9.51 23.54
C LYS A 90 0.83 8.02 23.90
N ASN A 91 0.03 7.26 23.15
CA ASN A 91 -0.28 5.86 23.43
C ASN A 91 -0.13 5.01 22.14
N PRO A 92 1.10 4.72 21.69
CA PRO A 92 1.35 4.01 20.42
C PRO A 92 0.76 2.60 20.36
N GLU A 93 0.53 1.98 21.52
CA GLU A 93 -0.04 0.64 21.66
C GLU A 93 -1.52 0.54 21.27
N LEU A 94 -2.23 1.67 21.15
CA LEU A 94 -3.64 1.71 20.75
C LEU A 94 -3.89 1.13 19.34
N GLY A 95 -2.86 1.05 18.50
CA GLY A 95 -2.95 0.41 17.18
C GLY A 95 -3.98 1.07 16.27
N TRP A 96 -4.77 0.28 15.53
CA TRP A 96 -5.88 0.79 14.71
C TRP A 96 -7.19 0.74 15.50
N LEU A 97 -7.80 1.90 15.78
CA LEU A 97 -9.08 2.03 16.47
C LEU A 97 -10.20 2.23 15.45
N VAL A 98 -11.38 1.68 15.71
CA VAL A 98 -12.60 1.86 14.92
C VAL A 98 -13.71 2.32 15.85
N PHE A 99 -14.30 3.49 15.60
CA PHE A 99 -15.37 4.06 16.41
C PHE A 99 -16.75 3.49 16.02
N PRO A 100 -17.73 3.40 16.94
CA PRO A 100 -19.07 2.91 16.65
C PRO A 100 -19.81 3.70 15.56
N TRP A 101 -19.60 5.02 15.48
CA TRP A 101 -20.17 5.86 14.41
C TRP A 101 -19.46 5.70 13.07
N GLU A 102 -18.33 5.00 13.05
CA GLU A 102 -17.74 4.48 11.83
C GLU A 102 -18.38 3.13 11.43
N GLY A 103 -19.20 2.49 12.28
CA GLY A 103 -19.86 1.21 12.01
C GLY A 103 -21.32 1.40 11.57
N SER A 104 -21.78 0.97 10.40
CA SER A 104 -21.38 -0.11 9.46
C SER A 104 -20.54 0.33 8.26
N GLY A 105 -19.82 1.45 8.37
CA GLY A 105 -19.14 2.14 7.29
C GLY A 105 -17.63 1.99 7.31
N GLU A 106 -17.11 0.74 7.32
CA GLU A 106 -16.10 0.52 6.28
C GLU A 106 -16.84 0.95 5.02
N SER A 107 -16.46 2.07 4.41
CA SER A 107 -16.69 2.13 2.99
C SER A 107 -15.87 0.97 2.46
N SER A 108 -16.53 -0.17 2.32
CA SER A 108 -15.98 -1.39 1.79
C SER A 108 -15.23 -1.03 0.51
N ILE A 109 -14.29 -1.86 0.07
CA ILE A 109 -13.65 -1.58 -1.22
C ILE A 109 -14.70 -1.46 -2.34
N GLU A 110 -15.85 -2.11 -2.16
CA GLU A 110 -17.07 -1.94 -2.93
C GLU A 110 -17.66 -0.51 -2.82
N ASP A 111 -17.88 0.04 -1.63
CA ASP A 111 -18.36 1.42 -1.47
C ASP A 111 -17.37 2.45 -2.01
N ALA A 112 -16.07 2.20 -1.88
CA ALA A 112 -15.04 3.03 -2.52
C ALA A 112 -15.15 2.98 -4.04
N CYS A 113 -15.47 1.81 -4.61
CA CYS A 113 -15.77 1.67 -6.04
C CYS A 113 -17.02 2.46 -6.43
N VAL A 114 -18.11 2.36 -5.67
CA VAL A 114 -19.35 3.11 -5.92
C VAL A 114 -19.06 4.60 -5.95
N ARG A 115 -18.36 5.13 -4.94
CA ARG A 115 -17.96 6.54 -4.89
C ARG A 115 -17.06 6.95 -6.06
N LEU A 116 -16.17 6.06 -6.52
CA LEU A 116 -15.35 6.31 -7.70
C LEU A 116 -16.18 6.36 -8.97
N LEU A 117 -17.19 5.50 -9.12
CA LEU A 117 -18.12 5.52 -10.25
C LEU A 117 -18.93 6.84 -10.26
N GLU A 118 -19.48 7.22 -9.11
CA GLU A 118 -20.20 8.50 -8.96
C GLU A 118 -19.30 9.70 -9.27
N TYR A 119 -18.05 9.68 -8.79
CA TYR A 119 -17.06 10.71 -9.09
C TYR A 119 -16.77 10.82 -10.60
N CYS A 120 -16.77 9.69 -11.32
CA CYS A 120 -16.63 9.66 -12.78
C CYS A 120 -17.91 10.10 -13.52
N GLY A 121 -19.01 10.39 -12.83
CA GLY A 121 -20.30 10.76 -13.42
C GLY A 121 -21.14 9.57 -13.90
N GLU A 122 -20.82 8.36 -13.46
CA GLU A 122 -21.57 7.14 -13.79
C GLU A 122 -22.74 6.90 -12.82
N ASN A 123 -23.72 6.10 -13.25
CA ASN A 123 -24.81 5.62 -12.40
C ASN A 123 -24.47 4.19 -11.91
N PRO A 124 -24.09 3.97 -10.63
CA PRO A 124 -23.75 2.64 -10.11
C PRO A 124 -24.88 1.61 -10.25
N GLU A 125 -26.15 2.06 -10.29
CA GLU A 125 -27.33 1.21 -10.39
C GLU A 125 -27.65 0.75 -11.81
N ARG A 126 -26.93 1.22 -12.84
CA ARG A 126 -27.14 0.70 -14.20
C ARG A 126 -26.70 -0.75 -14.30
N GLU A 127 -27.41 -1.54 -15.10
CA GLU A 127 -27.25 -3.01 -15.18
C GLU A 127 -25.78 -3.48 -15.24
N GLY A 128 -24.95 -2.85 -16.09
CA GLY A 128 -23.54 -3.22 -16.24
C GLY A 128 -22.63 -2.91 -15.04
N LEU A 129 -23.03 -2.02 -14.13
CA LEU A 129 -22.21 -1.57 -13.00
C LEU A 129 -22.61 -2.14 -11.63
N LYS A 130 -23.81 -2.73 -11.50
CA LYS A 130 -24.29 -3.29 -10.22
C LYS A 130 -23.29 -4.22 -9.54
N GLU A 131 -22.66 -5.09 -10.33
CA GLU A 131 -21.68 -6.06 -9.86
C GLU A 131 -20.21 -5.57 -9.97
N THR A 132 -19.99 -4.37 -10.50
CA THR A 132 -18.64 -3.81 -10.67
C THR A 132 -17.91 -3.63 -9.35
N PRO A 133 -18.51 -3.10 -8.26
CA PRO A 133 -17.85 -2.99 -6.96
C PRO A 133 -17.24 -4.32 -6.49
N ALA A 134 -18.04 -5.39 -6.46
CA ALA A 134 -17.58 -6.71 -6.00
C ALA A 134 -16.54 -7.32 -6.95
N ARG A 135 -16.67 -7.11 -8.27
CA ARG A 135 -15.64 -7.55 -9.24
C ARG A 135 -14.33 -6.78 -9.07
N MET A 136 -14.39 -5.48 -8.84
CA MET A 136 -13.23 -4.61 -8.64
C MET A 136 -12.47 -5.04 -7.37
N ALA A 137 -13.20 -5.33 -6.29
CA ALA A 137 -12.64 -5.82 -5.04
C ALA A 137 -11.82 -7.10 -5.23
N ARG A 138 -12.42 -8.10 -5.88
CA ARG A 138 -11.75 -9.38 -6.21
C ARG A 138 -10.54 -9.20 -7.12
N ALA A 139 -10.62 -8.30 -8.09
CA ALA A 139 -9.51 -7.99 -8.99
C ALA A 139 -8.32 -7.38 -8.22
N TRP A 140 -8.56 -6.39 -7.37
CA TRP A 140 -7.53 -5.79 -6.53
C TRP A 140 -6.91 -6.80 -5.57
N GLN A 141 -7.73 -7.63 -4.93
CA GLN A 141 -7.24 -8.70 -4.05
C GLN A 141 -6.26 -9.64 -4.79
N PHE A 142 -6.56 -9.99 -6.05
CA PHE A 142 -5.67 -10.82 -6.86
C PHE A 142 -4.40 -10.05 -7.27
N TRP A 143 -4.53 -8.82 -7.78
CA TRP A 143 -3.41 -8.00 -8.23
C TRP A 143 -2.45 -7.57 -7.12
N THR A 144 -2.88 -7.62 -5.85
CA THR A 144 -2.05 -7.35 -4.69
C THR A 144 -1.78 -8.60 -3.83
N SER A 145 -2.13 -9.79 -4.31
CA SER A 145 -1.94 -11.05 -3.58
C SER A 145 -0.48 -11.40 -3.27
N GLY A 146 0.48 -10.72 -3.93
CA GLY A 146 1.90 -10.89 -3.69
C GLY A 146 2.38 -10.39 -2.33
N TYR A 147 1.64 -9.48 -1.66
CA TYR A 147 1.96 -9.04 -0.29
C TYR A 147 1.78 -10.15 0.74
N ASN A 148 0.88 -11.10 0.49
CA ASN A 148 0.56 -12.21 1.41
C ASN A 148 1.46 -13.44 1.19
N GLN A 149 2.48 -13.30 0.35
CA GLN A 149 3.40 -14.38 -0.01
C GLN A 149 4.82 -13.97 0.38
N ASN A 150 5.51 -14.86 1.08
CA ASN A 150 6.92 -14.71 1.37
C ASN A 150 7.76 -15.19 0.16
N PRO A 151 8.54 -14.31 -0.50
CA PRO A 151 9.32 -14.68 -1.68
C PRO A 151 10.33 -15.80 -1.43
N LYS A 152 10.83 -15.94 -0.21
CA LYS A 152 11.84 -16.93 0.16
C LYS A 152 11.31 -18.36 0.12
N ASP A 153 10.01 -18.53 0.42
CA ASP A 153 9.37 -19.85 0.48
C ASP A 153 9.09 -20.44 -0.91
N ILE A 154 9.38 -19.69 -1.98
CA ILE A 154 9.13 -20.12 -3.36
C ILE A 154 10.18 -21.15 -3.81
N PHE A 155 11.45 -20.94 -3.43
CA PHE A 155 12.56 -21.73 -3.92
C PHE A 155 12.68 -23.05 -3.17
N LYS A 156 12.76 -24.13 -3.95
CA LYS A 156 13.32 -25.41 -3.52
C LYS A 156 14.53 -25.65 -4.41
N THR A 157 15.71 -25.68 -3.80
CA THR A 157 16.97 -25.88 -4.52
C THR A 157 17.25 -27.37 -4.68
N PHE A 158 17.91 -27.71 -5.77
CA PHE A 158 18.37 -29.07 -6.08
C PHE A 158 19.87 -28.99 -6.39
N GLU A 159 20.62 -29.96 -5.86
CA GLU A 159 22.05 -30.16 -6.20
C GLU A 159 22.17 -31.13 -7.39
N ASP A 160 21.27 -32.10 -7.50
CA ASP A 160 21.15 -33.00 -8.65
C ASP A 160 21.01 -32.22 -9.97
N GLY A 161 21.93 -32.48 -10.91
CA GLY A 161 22.07 -31.76 -12.18
C GLY A 161 22.77 -30.40 -12.11
N GLY A 162 22.99 -29.85 -10.91
CA GLY A 162 23.68 -28.56 -10.69
C GLY A 162 25.16 -28.66 -10.36
N GLU A 163 25.62 -29.80 -9.83
CA GLU A 163 26.99 -29.99 -9.31
C GLU A 163 28.10 -29.77 -10.37
N ASN A 164 27.84 -30.11 -11.63
CA ASN A 164 28.81 -30.02 -12.74
C ASN A 164 28.35 -29.09 -13.87
N TYR A 165 27.32 -28.27 -13.63
CA TYR A 165 26.87 -27.30 -14.61
C TYR A 165 27.39 -25.92 -14.21
N ASP A 166 28.20 -25.29 -15.06
CA ASP A 166 28.78 -23.98 -14.80
C ASP A 166 28.54 -22.97 -15.93
N GLU A 167 27.60 -23.31 -16.81
CA GLU A 167 27.14 -22.48 -17.94
C GLU A 167 25.97 -21.57 -17.54
N MET A 168 25.65 -20.59 -18.39
CA MET A 168 24.54 -19.67 -18.17
C MET A 168 23.17 -20.34 -18.41
N ILE A 169 22.28 -20.26 -17.42
CA ILE A 169 20.87 -20.67 -17.54
C ILE A 169 20.02 -19.42 -17.73
N VAL A 170 19.26 -19.36 -18.82
CA VAL A 170 18.36 -18.24 -19.13
C VAL A 170 16.89 -18.70 -19.11
N ILE A 171 16.06 -18.01 -18.33
CA ILE A 171 14.62 -18.16 -18.27
C ILE A 171 13.99 -16.90 -18.86
N SER A 172 13.55 -16.99 -20.10
CA SER A 172 12.95 -15.85 -20.81
C SER A 172 12.12 -16.24 -22.04
N PRO A 173 11.13 -15.40 -22.43
CA PRO A 173 10.55 -14.33 -21.62
C PRO A 173 9.57 -14.88 -20.57
N ILE A 174 9.47 -14.21 -19.42
CA ILE A 174 8.41 -14.43 -18.43
C ILE A 174 7.47 -13.23 -18.47
N PRO A 175 6.26 -13.37 -19.03
CA PRO A 175 5.26 -12.31 -19.02
C PRO A 175 4.87 -11.95 -17.59
N PHE A 176 4.68 -10.66 -17.31
CA PHE A 176 4.20 -10.20 -16.00
C PHE A 176 3.20 -9.06 -16.13
N TYR A 177 2.38 -8.92 -15.08
CA TYR A 177 1.43 -7.83 -14.89
C TYR A 177 1.58 -7.27 -13.48
N SER A 178 1.68 -5.96 -13.37
CA SER A 178 1.82 -5.22 -12.12
C SER A 178 1.06 -3.90 -12.19
N HIS A 179 1.10 -3.11 -11.11
CA HIS A 179 0.45 -1.80 -11.03
C HIS A 179 1.44 -0.76 -10.50
N CYS A 180 1.53 0.37 -11.19
CA CYS A 180 2.36 1.49 -10.78
C CYS A 180 1.84 2.07 -9.47
N GLU A 181 2.66 2.13 -8.43
CA GLU A 181 2.23 2.62 -7.11
C GLU A 181 1.78 4.08 -7.10
N HIS A 182 2.27 4.90 -8.05
CA HIS A 182 1.91 6.32 -8.14
C HIS A 182 0.52 6.58 -8.70
N HIS A 183 0.00 5.68 -9.54
CA HIS A 183 -1.22 5.92 -10.32
C HIS A 183 -2.19 4.75 -10.30
N MET A 184 -1.82 3.62 -9.68
CA MET A 184 -2.56 2.36 -9.72
C MET A 184 -2.85 1.87 -11.15
N ALA A 185 -2.07 2.34 -12.14
CA ALA A 185 -2.21 1.99 -13.54
C ALA A 185 -1.34 0.78 -13.88
N ALA A 186 -1.78 -0.04 -14.83
CA ALA A 186 -1.09 -1.26 -15.20
C ALA A 186 0.36 -1.01 -15.69
N ILE A 187 1.26 -1.89 -15.28
CA ILE A 187 2.59 -2.10 -15.85
C ILE A 187 2.60 -3.53 -16.39
N PHE A 188 2.99 -3.73 -17.64
CA PHE A 188 3.00 -5.07 -18.22
C PHE A 188 4.14 -5.21 -19.24
N GLY A 189 4.69 -6.41 -19.32
CA GLY A 189 5.80 -6.70 -20.21
C GLY A 189 6.45 -8.03 -19.86
N ASP A 190 7.76 -8.10 -20.08
CA ASP A 190 8.52 -9.33 -19.99
C ASP A 190 9.69 -9.19 -19.02
N VAL A 191 9.89 -10.22 -18.20
CA VAL A 191 11.07 -10.41 -17.35
C VAL A 191 11.97 -11.47 -17.99
N TYR A 192 13.26 -11.20 -17.96
CA TYR A 192 14.33 -12.07 -18.45
C TYR A 192 15.29 -12.31 -17.29
N ILE A 193 15.54 -13.56 -16.97
CA ILE A 193 16.35 -13.94 -15.81
C ILE A 193 17.45 -14.87 -16.31
N ALA A 194 18.71 -14.57 -15.99
CA ALA A 194 19.84 -15.41 -16.33
C ALA A 194 20.77 -15.57 -15.14
N TYR A 195 21.13 -16.80 -14.76
CA TYR A 195 22.10 -17.06 -13.69
C TYR A 195 23.11 -18.12 -14.10
N ILE A 196 24.29 -18.06 -13.48
CA ILE A 196 25.30 -19.11 -13.60
C ILE A 196 25.37 -19.83 -12.24
N PRO A 197 24.98 -21.11 -12.17
CA PRO A 197 24.89 -21.84 -10.91
C PRO A 197 26.25 -22.03 -10.22
N ASN A 198 26.18 -22.30 -8.92
CA ASN A 198 27.33 -22.65 -8.10
C ASN A 198 27.02 -23.95 -7.33
N GLY A 199 26.83 -25.04 -8.08
CA GLY A 199 26.44 -26.35 -7.51
C GLY A 199 24.96 -26.48 -7.14
N ARG A 200 24.15 -25.42 -7.34
CA ARG A 200 22.70 -25.41 -7.03
C ARG A 200 21.88 -24.85 -8.17
N ILE A 201 20.77 -25.52 -8.45
CA ILE A 201 19.75 -25.09 -9.41
C ILE A 201 18.36 -25.06 -8.76
N ALA A 202 17.40 -24.43 -9.43
CA ALA A 202 16.00 -24.41 -9.01
C ALA A 202 15.08 -24.84 -10.15
N GLY A 203 13.90 -25.38 -9.78
CA GLY A 203 12.88 -25.72 -10.76
C GLY A 203 12.43 -24.49 -11.55
N LEU A 204 12.36 -24.58 -12.88
CA LEU A 204 12.07 -23.45 -13.77
C LEU A 204 10.79 -22.69 -13.41
N SER A 205 9.75 -23.40 -12.95
CA SER A 205 8.48 -22.79 -12.54
C SER A 205 8.60 -21.85 -11.32
N LYS A 206 9.69 -21.94 -10.54
CA LYS A 206 9.92 -21.10 -9.36
C LYS A 206 10.27 -19.66 -9.74
N PHE A 207 10.97 -19.45 -10.85
CA PHE A 207 11.28 -18.12 -11.37
C PHE A 207 10.02 -17.36 -11.76
N ALA A 208 9.10 -18.00 -12.50
CA ALA A 208 7.82 -17.39 -12.86
C ALA A 208 6.97 -17.07 -11.62
N ARG A 209 6.93 -17.97 -10.63
CA ARG A 209 6.23 -17.71 -9.35
C ARG A 209 6.85 -16.56 -8.57
N LEU A 210 8.17 -16.42 -8.56
CA LEU A 210 8.85 -15.30 -7.91
C LEU A 210 8.49 -13.97 -8.59
N VAL A 211 8.51 -13.94 -9.92
CA VAL A 211 8.08 -12.78 -10.70
C VAL A 211 6.65 -12.40 -10.30
N ASP A 212 5.73 -13.35 -10.26
CA ASP A 212 4.34 -13.12 -9.83
C ASP A 212 4.23 -12.56 -8.41
N VAL A 213 5.00 -13.07 -7.45
CA VAL A 213 4.94 -12.59 -6.05
C VAL A 213 5.32 -11.12 -5.92
N PHE A 214 6.29 -10.64 -6.69
CA PHE A 214 6.65 -9.23 -6.67
C PHE A 214 5.81 -8.38 -7.62
N ALA A 215 5.42 -8.92 -8.78
CA ALA A 215 4.60 -8.21 -9.76
C ALA A 215 3.18 -7.97 -9.25
N ARG A 216 2.61 -8.89 -8.47
CA ARG A 216 1.29 -8.75 -7.82
C ARG A 216 1.35 -7.89 -6.55
N ARG A 217 1.96 -6.71 -6.69
CA ARG A 217 2.08 -5.64 -5.69
C ARG A 217 1.94 -4.30 -6.40
N LEU A 218 1.80 -3.22 -5.63
CA LEU A 218 2.04 -1.88 -6.14
C LEU A 218 3.56 -1.68 -6.25
N GLN A 219 4.04 -1.25 -7.42
CA GLN A 219 5.45 -1.29 -7.77
C GLN A 219 5.95 -0.02 -8.48
N VAL A 220 7.27 0.12 -8.41
CA VAL A 220 8.10 0.80 -9.41
C VAL A 220 8.99 -0.27 -10.09
N GLN A 221 9.23 -0.15 -11.40
CA GLN A 221 9.85 -1.23 -12.18
C GLN A 221 11.28 -1.55 -11.71
N GLU A 222 12.02 -0.53 -11.27
CA GLU A 222 13.38 -0.63 -10.73
C GLU A 222 13.41 -1.50 -9.47
N ARG A 223 12.43 -1.30 -8.59
CA ARG A 223 12.27 -2.08 -7.34
C ARG A 223 11.90 -3.52 -7.66
N LEU A 224 10.94 -3.74 -8.55
CA LEU A 224 10.58 -5.07 -9.03
C LEU A 224 11.80 -5.84 -9.56
N THR A 225 12.59 -5.19 -10.42
CA THR A 225 13.81 -5.77 -11.01
C THR A 225 14.82 -6.18 -9.93
N THR A 226 15.06 -5.27 -8.97
CA THR A 226 16.01 -5.47 -7.87
C THR A 226 15.56 -6.58 -6.92
N GLN A 227 14.29 -6.59 -6.53
CA GLN A 227 13.71 -7.59 -5.63
C GLN A 227 13.82 -9.01 -6.18
N ILE A 228 13.58 -9.19 -7.49
CA ILE A 228 13.73 -10.48 -8.16
C ILE A 228 15.20 -10.92 -8.12
N ALA A 229 16.14 -10.05 -8.50
CA ALA A 229 17.56 -10.38 -8.53
C ALA A 229 18.10 -10.73 -7.13
N ASP A 230 17.81 -9.90 -6.13
CA ASP A 230 18.29 -10.08 -4.76
C ASP A 230 17.74 -11.36 -4.13
N THR A 231 16.47 -11.69 -4.38
CA THR A 231 15.89 -12.93 -3.84
C THR A 231 16.54 -14.16 -4.47
N ILE A 232 16.77 -14.15 -5.79
CA ILE A 232 17.43 -15.29 -6.46
C ILE A 232 18.88 -15.43 -5.98
N GLU A 233 19.60 -14.32 -5.85
CA GLU A 233 20.96 -14.32 -5.33
C GLU A 233 21.02 -14.93 -3.92
N GLN A 234 20.12 -14.51 -3.02
CA GLN A 234 20.07 -15.00 -1.65
C GLN A 234 19.72 -16.49 -1.56
N GLU A 235 18.73 -16.95 -2.33
CA GLU A 235 18.22 -18.32 -2.21
C GLU A 235 19.06 -19.35 -2.99
N LEU A 236 19.67 -18.97 -4.11
CA LEU A 236 20.48 -19.90 -4.93
C LEU A 236 21.99 -19.78 -4.71
N ASN A 237 22.47 -18.64 -4.21
CA ASN A 237 23.90 -18.31 -4.11
C ASN A 237 24.68 -18.64 -5.41
N PRO A 238 24.22 -18.15 -6.59
CA PRO A 238 24.86 -18.45 -7.86
C PRO A 238 26.21 -17.73 -7.97
N ARG A 239 27.04 -18.08 -8.97
CA ARG A 239 28.24 -17.29 -9.31
C ARG A 239 27.86 -15.86 -9.71
N GLY A 240 26.67 -15.70 -10.29
CA GLY A 240 26.06 -14.41 -10.57
C GLY A 240 24.67 -14.58 -11.17
N ILE A 241 23.90 -13.49 -11.15
CA ILE A 241 22.53 -13.40 -11.66
C ILE A 241 22.35 -12.06 -12.38
N GLY A 242 21.64 -12.09 -13.50
CA GLY A 242 21.15 -10.92 -14.22
C GLY A 242 19.64 -11.00 -14.37
N VAL A 243 18.95 -9.93 -14.00
CA VAL A 243 17.52 -9.72 -14.29
C VAL A 243 17.40 -8.53 -15.21
N PHE A 244 16.61 -8.66 -16.26
CA PHE A 244 16.24 -7.58 -17.16
C PHE A 244 14.72 -7.54 -17.31
N ILE A 245 14.13 -6.35 -17.22
CA ILE A 245 12.69 -6.15 -17.42
C ILE A 245 12.49 -5.13 -18.54
N LYS A 246 11.63 -5.47 -19.49
CA LYS A 246 11.16 -4.57 -20.55
C LYS A 246 9.64 -4.48 -20.44
N ALA A 247 9.12 -3.30 -20.09
CA ALA A 247 7.69 -3.13 -19.83
C ALA A 247 7.13 -1.83 -20.38
N ARG A 248 5.83 -1.85 -20.65
CA ARG A 248 5.01 -0.69 -20.99
C ARG A 248 4.27 -0.23 -19.75
N HIS A 249 4.06 1.08 -19.65
CA HIS A 249 3.49 1.73 -18.47
C HIS A 249 2.21 2.46 -18.87
N PHE A 250 1.06 1.94 -18.44
CA PHE A 250 -0.22 2.52 -18.86
C PHE A 250 -0.42 3.94 -18.31
N CYS A 251 0.25 4.30 -17.20
CA CYS A 251 0.28 5.69 -16.72
C CYS A 251 0.94 6.68 -17.70
N MET A 252 1.80 6.22 -18.62
CA MET A 252 2.37 7.03 -19.69
C MET A 252 1.58 6.93 -21.00
N GLU A 253 0.89 5.81 -21.22
CA GLU A 253 0.20 5.55 -22.49
C GLU A 253 -1.23 6.07 -22.53
N SER A 254 -2.00 5.89 -21.45
CA SER A 254 -3.44 6.19 -21.43
C SER A 254 -3.78 7.59 -20.95
N ARG A 255 -2.85 8.26 -20.27
CA ARG A 255 -3.01 9.61 -19.73
C ARG A 255 -1.72 10.41 -19.79
N GLY A 256 -1.79 11.69 -19.43
CA GLY A 256 -0.61 12.55 -19.34
C GLY A 256 0.06 12.72 -20.70
N VAL A 257 1.28 12.19 -20.84
CA VAL A 257 2.10 12.34 -22.06
C VAL A 257 1.63 11.50 -23.26
N GLN A 258 0.80 10.48 -23.01
CA GLN A 258 0.15 9.63 -24.04
C GLN A 258 1.12 9.06 -25.10
N LYS A 259 2.22 8.45 -24.65
CA LYS A 259 3.24 7.85 -25.52
C LYS A 259 3.10 6.33 -25.57
N SER A 260 2.26 5.86 -26.48
CA SER A 260 2.04 4.42 -26.73
C SER A 260 3.28 3.74 -27.29
N GLY A 261 3.51 2.49 -26.90
CA GLY A 261 4.58 1.63 -27.45
C GLY A 261 5.98 1.95 -26.91
N VAL A 262 6.08 2.85 -25.94
CA VAL A 262 7.34 3.15 -25.25
C VAL A 262 7.60 2.08 -24.20
N TYR A 263 8.81 1.51 -24.26
CA TYR A 263 9.27 0.54 -23.28
C TYR A 263 10.26 1.17 -22.31
N THR A 264 10.01 0.95 -21.02
CA THR A 264 11.01 1.16 -19.97
C THR A 264 11.79 -0.14 -19.79
N LYS A 265 13.12 -0.02 -19.87
CA LYS A 265 14.07 -1.13 -19.70
C LYS A 265 14.84 -0.93 -18.40
N THR A 266 14.86 -1.95 -17.53
CA THR A 266 15.60 -1.94 -16.27
C THR A 266 16.41 -3.22 -16.15
N SER A 267 17.55 -3.17 -15.46
CA SER A 267 18.34 -4.36 -15.15
C SER A 267 18.90 -4.34 -13.73
N ALA A 268 19.08 -5.52 -13.16
CA ALA A 268 19.75 -5.73 -11.88
C ALA A 268 20.74 -6.89 -12.04
N LEU A 269 22.02 -6.59 -11.87
CA LEU A 269 23.11 -7.54 -12.07
C LEU A 269 23.85 -7.77 -10.75
N ARG A 270 24.24 -9.01 -10.49
CA ARG A 270 24.98 -9.44 -9.30
C ARG A 270 26.09 -10.42 -9.65
N GLY A 271 27.08 -10.56 -8.77
CA GLY A 271 28.21 -11.46 -8.97
C GLY A 271 28.94 -11.24 -10.30
N ILE A 272 29.20 -12.32 -11.03
CA ILE A 272 29.95 -12.26 -12.30
C ILE A 272 29.23 -11.48 -13.41
N PHE A 273 27.91 -11.34 -13.39
CA PHE A 273 27.17 -10.51 -14.36
C PHE A 273 27.49 -9.01 -14.20
N LEU A 274 27.78 -8.57 -12.98
CA LEU A 274 28.16 -7.19 -12.70
C LEU A 274 29.63 -6.94 -13.02
N THR A 275 30.49 -7.87 -12.61
CA THR A 275 31.96 -7.69 -12.64
C THR A 275 32.64 -8.09 -13.95
N LYS A 276 32.00 -8.92 -14.80
CA LYS A 276 32.54 -9.38 -16.08
C LYS A 276 31.70 -8.84 -17.24
N ALA A 277 32.32 -8.06 -18.11
CA ALA A 277 31.63 -7.45 -19.25
C ALA A 277 31.24 -8.52 -20.29
N GLU A 278 32.06 -9.55 -20.45
CA GLU A 278 31.82 -10.66 -21.39
C GLU A 278 30.53 -11.43 -21.04
N VAL A 279 30.36 -11.82 -19.75
CA VAL A 279 29.17 -12.52 -19.25
C VAL A 279 27.91 -11.66 -19.43
N ARG A 280 28.01 -10.36 -19.17
CA ARG A 280 26.91 -9.43 -19.38
C ARG A 280 26.54 -9.30 -20.87
N ALA A 281 27.52 -9.27 -21.76
CA ALA A 281 27.30 -9.22 -23.19
C ALA A 281 26.63 -10.51 -23.71
N GLU A 282 27.06 -11.66 -23.21
CA GLU A 282 26.42 -12.95 -23.50
C GLU A 282 24.94 -12.96 -23.10
N PHE A 283 24.63 -12.55 -21.86
CA PHE A 283 23.25 -12.46 -21.38
C PHE A 283 22.38 -11.56 -22.28
N PHE A 284 22.84 -10.35 -22.57
CA PHE A 284 22.09 -9.44 -23.44
C PHE A 284 21.95 -9.99 -24.87
N GLY A 285 22.98 -10.66 -25.40
CA GLY A 285 22.93 -11.33 -26.70
C GLY A 285 21.92 -12.48 -26.79
N MET A 286 21.57 -13.11 -25.66
CA MET A 286 20.54 -14.15 -25.61
C MET A 286 19.11 -13.60 -25.54
N ILE A 287 18.91 -12.33 -25.14
CA ILE A 287 17.58 -11.75 -24.92
C ILE A 287 17.18 -10.65 -25.92
N ASP A 288 18.13 -10.07 -26.66
CA ASP A 288 17.89 -9.02 -27.68
C ASP A 288 17.53 -9.58 -29.07
N LYS A 289 16.72 -10.65 -29.14
CA LYS A 289 16.23 -11.24 -30.41
C LYS A 289 14.73 -11.03 -30.61
#